data_AF-A0A6P0LDV7-F1
#
_entry.id   AF-A0A6P0LDV7-F1
#
_cell.length_a   1.000
_cell.length_b   1.000
_cell.length_c   1.000
_cell.angle_alpha   90.00
_cell.angle_beta   90.00
_cell.angle_gamma   90.00
#
_symmetry.space_group_name_H-M   'P 1'
#
loop_
_entity.id
_entity.type
_entity.pdbx_description
1 polymer ?
#
loop_
_entity_poly.entity_id
_entity_poly.type
_entity_poly.pdbx_seq_one_letter_code
_entity_poly.pdbx_strand_id
1 'polypeptide(L)' 'MTTHKVLITDKLAQQIQACATEQLTGRLEIEDPQGQQWSLSFDLGRLTGAASKMHPIRRWCRQLSVHCPELSAFPVCQ' A
#
# COMPACT_ATOMS: atom_id res chain seq x y z
N MET A 1 3.89 -16.46 -0.50
CA MET A 1 3.73 -15.02 -0.82
C MET A 1 5.07 -14.51 -1.33
N THR A 2 5.14 -14.17 -2.61
CA THR A 2 6.37 -13.70 -3.27
C THR A 2 6.36 -12.17 -3.30
N THR A 3 7.23 -11.54 -2.51
CA THR A 3 7.40 -10.08 -2.50
C THR A 3 8.37 -9.67 -3.60
N HIS A 4 7.97 -8.74 -4.47
CA HIS A 4 8.83 -8.29 -5.56
C HIS A 4 9.37 -6.88 -5.29
N LYS A 5 10.70 -6.73 -5.31
CA LYS A 5 11.37 -5.42 -5.27
C LYS A 5 11.20 -4.70 -6.61
N VAL A 6 10.47 -3.59 -6.61
CA VAL A 6 10.26 -2.74 -7.77
C VAL A 6 11.32 -1.64 -7.77
N LEU A 7 12.21 -1.69 -8.76
CA LEU A 7 13.28 -0.73 -8.94
C LEU A 7 12.98 0.30 -10.05
N ILE A 8 12.01 0.01 -10.93
CA ILE A 8 11.72 0.79 -12.16
C ILE A 8 10.23 0.68 -12.48
N THR A 9 9.57 1.80 -12.81
CA THR A 9 8.14 1.89 -13.15
C THR A 9 7.71 0.90 -14.24
N ASP A 10 8.56 0.67 -15.25
CA ASP A 10 8.29 -0.26 -16.35
C ASP A 10 8.14 -1.71 -15.88
N LYS A 11 8.95 -2.11 -14.90
CA LYS A 11 8.88 -3.46 -14.33
C LYS A 11 7.59 -3.68 -13.56
N LEU A 12 7.12 -2.65 -12.85
CA LEU A 12 5.83 -2.69 -12.17
C LEU A 12 4.68 -2.77 -13.19
N ALA A 13 4.72 -1.97 -14.26
CA ALA A 13 3.72 -2.02 -15.31
C ALA A 13 3.63 -3.41 -15.95
N GLN A 14 4.79 -4.05 -16.21
CA GLN A 14 4.85 -5.42 -16.70
C GLN A 14 4.22 -6.42 -15.72
N GLN A 15 4.48 -6.28 -14.41
CA GLN A 15 3.89 -7.16 -13.39
C GLN A 15 2.37 -6.99 -13.30
N ILE A 16 1.87 -5.75 -13.34
CA ILE A 16 0.42 -5.49 -13.35
C ILE A 16 -0.21 -6.09 -14.62
N GLN A 17 0.43 -5.93 -15.77
CA GLN A 17 -0.05 -6.50 -17.04
C GLN A 17 -0.04 -8.03 -17.01
N ALA A 18 0.97 -8.66 -16.39
CA ALA A 18 1.00 -10.10 -16.18
C ALA A 18 -0.17 -10.57 -15.32
N CYS A 19 -0.42 -9.90 -14.18
CA CYS A 19 -1.58 -10.20 -13.32
C CYS A 19 -2.92 -10.08 -14.07
N ALA A 20 -3.05 -9.08 -14.95
CA ALA A 20 -4.24 -8.92 -15.78
C ALA A 20 -4.40 -10.05 -16.81
N THR A 21 -3.30 -10.45 -17.45
CA THR A 21 -3.27 -11.51 -18.47
C THR A 21 -3.57 -12.88 -17.87
N GLU A 22 -3.05 -13.15 -16.67
CA GLU A 22 -3.25 -14.40 -15.93
C GLU A 22 -4.62 -14.47 -15.22
N GLN A 23 -5.44 -13.41 -15.33
CA GLN A 23 -6.70 -13.28 -14.61
C GLN A 23 -6.56 -13.48 -13.10
N LEU A 24 -5.50 -12.94 -12.51
CA LEU A 24 -5.21 -13.06 -11.09
C LEU A 24 -6.43 -12.62 -10.26
N THR A 25 -6.88 -13.47 -9.35
CA THR A 25 -7.73 -13.09 -8.22
C THR A 25 -6.89 -13.24 -6.96
N GLY A 26 -6.61 -12.13 -6.27
CA GLY A 26 -5.69 -12.15 -5.13
C GLY A 26 -4.96 -10.83 -4.95
N ARG A 27 -3.71 -10.89 -4.49
CA ARG A 27 -2.88 -9.70 -4.23
C ARG A 27 -1.50 -9.80 -4.85
N LEU A 28 -1.04 -8.69 -5.42
CA LEU A 28 0.36 -8.46 -5.79
C LEU A 28 1.01 -7.60 -4.72
N GLU A 29 2.00 -8.16 -4.04
CA GLU A 29 2.79 -7.46 -3.01
C GLU A 29 4.04 -6.84 -3.65
N ILE A 30 4.22 -5.54 -3.44
CA ILE A 30 5.26 -4.72 -4.02
C ILE A 30 6.05 -4.08 -2.88
N GLU A 31 7.36 -4.06 -3.02
CA GLU A 31 8.25 -3.34 -2.12
C GLU A 31 9.17 -2.43 -2.94
N ASP A 32 9.33 -1.17 -2.55
CA ASP A 32 10.38 -0.33 -3.14
C ASP A 32 11.76 -0.66 -2.52
N PRO A 33 12.85 -0.09 -3.05
CA PRO A 33 14.18 -0.30 -2.50
C PRO A 33 14.37 0.31 -1.11
N GLN A 34 13.49 1.22 -0.69
CA GLN A 34 13.50 1.91 0.59
C GLN A 34 12.71 1.12 1.67
N GLY A 35 12.13 -0.03 1.31
CA GLY A 35 11.38 -0.90 2.20
C GLY A 35 9.90 -0.53 2.34
N GLN A 36 9.40 0.40 1.52
CA GLN A 36 8.00 0.77 1.48
C GLN A 36 7.19 -0.31 0.76
N GLN A 37 6.13 -0.78 1.40
CA GLN A 37 5.30 -1.86 0.89
C GLN A 37 3.93 -1.39 0.42
N TRP A 38 3.51 -1.90 -0.73
CA TRP A 38 2.16 -1.78 -1.26
C TRP A 38 1.61 -3.15 -1.62
N SER A 39 0.29 -3.28 -1.51
CA SER A 39 -0.48 -4.43 -1.93
C SER A 39 -1.51 -3.97 -2.95
N LEU A 40 -1.53 -4.61 -4.11
CA LEU A 40 -2.53 -4.39 -5.15
C LEU A 40 -3.49 -5.58 -5.14
N SER A 41 -4.77 -5.33 -4.97
CA SER A 41 -5.81 -6.36 -4.97
C SER A 41 -6.40 -6.52 -6.37
N PHE A 42 -6.54 -7.76 -6.81
CA PHE A 42 -7.09 -8.11 -8.11
C PHE A 42 -8.27 -9.07 -7.98
N ASP A 43 -9.21 -8.95 -8.91
CA ASP A 43 -10.29 -9.91 -9.13
C ASP A 43 -10.44 -10.17 -10.64
N LEU A 44 -10.24 -11.42 -11.07
CA LEU A 44 -10.26 -11.85 -12.47
C LEU A 44 -9.36 -10.97 -13.36
N GLY A 45 -8.16 -10.66 -12.87
CA GLY A 45 -7.17 -9.82 -13.56
C GLY A 45 -7.47 -8.32 -13.53
N ARG A 46 -8.58 -7.90 -12.92
CA ARG A 46 -8.92 -6.49 -12.76
C ARG A 46 -8.34 -5.98 -11.44
N LEU A 47 -7.58 -4.90 -11.49
CA LEU A 47 -7.14 -4.21 -10.29
C LEU A 47 -8.36 -3.60 -9.58
N THR A 48 -8.66 -4.06 -8.36
CA THR A 48 -9.83 -3.64 -7.57
C THR A 48 -9.46 -2.74 -6.39
N GLY A 49 -8.20 -2.73 -5.96
CA GLY A 49 -7.77 -1.87 -4.87
C GLY A 49 -6.26 -1.82 -4.71
N ALA A 50 -5.80 -0.82 -3.97
CA ALA A 50 -4.41 -0.67 -3.57
C ALA A 50 -4.35 -0.25 -2.10
N ALA A 51 -3.45 -0.85 -1.33
CA ALA A 51 -3.19 -0.48 0.04
C ALA A 51 -1.68 -0.37 0.27
N SER A 52 -1.25 0.74 0.86
CA SER A 52 0.13 0.92 1.32
C SER A 52 0.21 0.58 2.80
N LYS A 53 1.31 -0.04 3.24
CA LYS A 53 1.53 -0.30 4.66
C LYS A 53 1.87 0.95 5.48
N MET A 54 2.12 2.10 4.86
CA MET A 54 2.57 3.30 5.59
C MET A 54 1.45 4.36 5.68
N HIS A 55 0.85 4.46 6.86
CA HIS A 55 0.09 5.66 7.26
C HIS A 55 0.69 6.28 8.53
N PRO A 56 1.91 6.86 8.46
CA PRO A 56 2.63 7.35 9.63
C PRO A 56 1.87 8.46 10.34
N ILE A 57 1.17 9.30 9.58
CA ILE A 57 0.41 10.44 10.10
C ILE A 57 -0.90 9.96 10.72
N ARG A 58 -1.66 9.06 10.08
CA ARG A 58 -2.84 8.46 10.74
C ARG A 58 -2.44 7.65 11.97
N ARG A 59 -1.30 6.97 11.91
CA ARG A 59 -0.72 6.24 13.05
C ARG A 59 -0.34 7.21 14.16
N TRP A 60 0.38 8.28 13.83
CA TRP A 60 0.79 9.33 14.74
C TRP A 60 -0.42 10.03 15.37
N CYS A 61 -1.41 10.40 14.57
CA CYS A 61 -2.62 11.06 15.02
C CYS A 61 -3.54 10.17 15.85
N ARG A 62 -3.60 8.89 15.52
CA ARG A 62 -4.25 7.90 16.37
C ARG A 62 -3.50 7.76 17.70
N GLN A 63 -2.18 7.85 17.72
CA GLN A 63 -1.38 7.82 18.95
C GLN A 63 -1.60 9.08 19.80
N LEU A 64 -1.60 10.26 19.18
CA LEU A 64 -1.92 11.51 19.86
C LEU A 64 -3.34 11.49 20.43
N SER A 65 -4.34 11.05 19.65
CA SER A 65 -5.74 10.94 20.10
C SER A 65 -5.95 10.03 21.31
N VAL A 66 -5.08 9.04 21.51
CA VAL A 66 -5.23 8.06 22.59
C VAL A 66 -4.46 8.47 23.84
N HIS A 67 -3.26 9.02 23.69
CA HIS A 67 -2.34 9.25 24.81
C HIS A 67 -2.23 10.72 25.22
N CYS A 68 -2.46 11.61 24.27
CA CYS A 68 -2.40 13.05 24.48
C CYS A 68 -3.61 13.69 23.77
N PRO A 69 -4.85 13.39 24.21
CA PRO A 69 -6.07 13.91 23.58
C PRO A 69 -6.12 15.45 23.57
N GLU A 70 -5.44 16.10 24.50
CA GLU A 70 -5.22 17.55 24.50
C GLU A 70 -4.40 18.04 23.29
N LEU A 71 -3.56 17.17 22.73
CA LEU A 71 -2.81 17.39 21.50
C LEU A 71 -3.52 16.79 20.27
N SER A 72 -4.59 16.01 20.42
CA SER A 72 -5.31 15.46 19.25
C SER A 72 -6.20 16.48 18.55
N ALA A 73 -6.45 17.62 19.20
CA ALA A 73 -7.09 18.78 18.61
C ALA A 73 -6.19 19.52 17.58
N PHE A 74 -4.94 19.09 17.38
CA PHE A 74 -4.11 19.64 16.32
C PHE A 74 -4.68 19.30 14.94
N PRO A 75 -4.73 20.28 14.01
CA PRO A 75 -5.34 20.12 12.70
C PRO A 75 -4.69 19.05 11.80
N VAL A 76 -3.57 18.45 12.22
CA VAL A 76 -2.89 17.32 11.54
C VAL A 76 -3.65 15.99 11.70
N CYS A 77 -4.57 15.89 12.67
CA CYS A 77 -5.22 14.65 13.09
C CYS A 77 -6.73 14.58 12.85
N GLN A 78 -7.31 15.59 12.19
CA GLN A 78 -8.70 15.59 11.72
C GLN A 78 -8.83 14.96 10.33
#